data_AF-A0A5Y8JIQ5-F1
#
_entry.id   AF-A0A5Y8JIQ5-F1
#
_cell.length_a   1.000
_cell.length_b   1.000
_cell.length_c   1.000
_cell.angle_alpha   90.00
_cell.angle_beta   90.00
_cell.angle_gamma   90.00
#
_symmetry.space_group_name_H-M   'P 1'
#
loop_
_entity.id
_entity.type
_entity.pdbx_description
1 polymer ?
#
loop_
_entity_poly.entity_id
_entity_poly.type
_entity_poly.pdbx_seq_one_letter_code
_entity_poly.pdbx_strand_id
1 'polypeptide(L)' 'HVAWQKEFLDSIARIQKLNEFSKIIIATHSPQIVNNNWDITYDLFENNNKNMEGQ' A
#
# COMPACT_ATOMS: atom_id res chain seq x y z
N HIS A 1 -6.54 -16.45 3.53
CA HIS A 1 -5.81 -16.83 4.76
C HIS A 1 -4.95 -15.65 5.21
N VAL A 2 -5.15 -15.16 6.45
CA VAL A 2 -4.45 -13.98 7.01
C VAL A 2 -2.93 -14.19 7.10
N ALA A 3 -2.48 -15.43 7.32
CA ALA A 3 -1.06 -15.78 7.37
C ALA A 3 -0.30 -15.38 6.10
N TRP A 4 -0.85 -15.68 4.92
CA TRP A 4 -0.20 -15.36 3.64
C TRP A 4 -0.03 -13.85 3.41
N GLN A 5 -0.97 -13.03 3.89
CA GLN A 5 -0.89 -11.57 3.75
C GLN A 5 0.28 -10.99 4.55
N LYS A 6 0.46 -11.50 5.78
CA LYS A 6 1.59 -11.13 6.62
C LYS A 6 2.92 -11.57 6.00
N GLU A 7 2.99 -12.81 5.53
CA GLU A 7 4.18 -13.34 4.85
C GLU A 7 4.54 -12.54 3.60
N PHE A 8 3.54 -12.09 2.83
CA PHE A 8 3.76 -11.24 1.66
C PHE A 8 4.41 -9.90 2.03
N LEU A 9 3.82 -9.16 2.96
CA LEU A 9 4.36 -7.86 3.39
C LEU A 9 5.75 -8.00 4.04
N ASP A 10 5.94 -9.03 4.88
CA ASP A 10 7.24 -9.33 5.49
C ASP A 10 8.30 -9.62 4.42
N SER A 11 7.93 -10.34 3.37
CA SER A 11 8.83 -10.62 2.23
C SER A 11 9.22 -9.36 1.48
N ILE A 12 8.27 -8.46 1.22
CA ILE A 12 8.54 -7.16 0.56
C ILE A 12 9.44 -6.29 1.43
N ALA A 13 9.18 -6.20 2.74
CA ALA A 13 10.02 -5.45 3.66
C ALA A 13 11.46 -5.97 3.70
N ARG A 14 11.63 -7.30 3.63
CA ARG A 14 12.95 -7.92 3.55
C ARG A 14 13.67 -7.57 2.24
N ILE A 15 12.98 -7.62 1.10
CA ILE A 15 13.53 -7.23 -0.20
C ILE A 15 13.94 -5.74 -0.17
N GLN A 16 13.08 -4.87 0.36
CA GLN A 16 13.37 -3.44 0.49
C GLN A 16 14.66 -3.22 1.27
N LYS A 17 14.82 -3.88 2.42
CA LYS A 17 16.02 -3.75 3.26
C LYS A 17 17.27 -4.28 2.58
N LEU A 18 17.18 -5.41 1.87
CA LEU A 18 18.32 -6.02 1.18
C LEU A 18 18.84 -5.18 0.01
N ASN A 19 17.95 -4.43 -0.65
CA ASN A 19 18.29 -3.63 -1.82
C ASN A 19 18.38 -2.13 -1.52
N GLU A 20 18.27 -1.74 -0.25
CA GLU A 20 18.33 -0.34 0.20
C GLU A 20 17.34 0.59 -0.52
N PHE A 21 16.17 0.06 -0.89
CA PHE A 21 15.14 0.87 -1.54
C PHE A 21 14.53 1.86 -0.54
N SER A 22 14.63 3.15 -0.87
CA SER A 22 14.09 4.23 -0.04
C SER A 22 12.57 4.23 0.06
N LYS A 23 11.87 3.70 -0.96
CA LYS A 23 10.41 3.63 -0.99
C LYS A 23 9.92 2.44 -1.82
N ILE A 24 8.84 1.80 -1.38
CA ILE A 24 8.07 0.80 -2.13
C ILE A 24 6.66 1.35 -2.33
N ILE A 25 6.10 1.14 -3.53
CA ILE A 25 4.72 1.48 -3.85
C ILE A 25 4.03 0.18 -4.26
N ILE A 26 2.89 -0.11 -3.64
CA ILE A 26 2.09 -1.31 -3.92
C ILE A 26 0.74 -0.84 -4.47
N ALA A 27 0.45 -1.21 -5.72
CA ALA A 27 -0.90 -1.07 -6.26
C ALA A 27 -1.69 -2.35 -5.94
N THR A 28 -2.77 -2.23 -5.18
CA THR A 28 -3.58 -3.38 -4.76
C THR A 28 -5.06 -3.02 -4.65
N HIS A 29 -5.92 -3.99 -4.91
CA HIS A 29 -7.35 -3.92 -4.62
C HIS A 29 -7.72 -4.63 -3.32
N SER A 30 -6.77 -5.29 -2.64
CA SER A 30 -7.05 -6.10 -1.45
C SER A 30 -7.02 -5.23 -0.19
N PRO A 31 -8.16 -5.02 0.49
CA PRO A 31 -8.20 -4.29 1.76
C PRO A 31 -7.35 -4.96 2.84
N GLN A 32 -7.12 -6.27 2.71
CA GLN A 32 -6.32 -7.03 3.65
C GLN A 32 -4.81 -6.82 3.48
N ILE A 33 -4.34 -6.42 2.29
CA ILE A 33 -2.94 -5.98 2.11
C ILE A 33 -2.76 -4.57 2.69
N VAL A 34 -3.77 -3.70 2.56
CA VAL A 34 -3.77 -2.37 3.19
C VAL A 34 -3.77 -2.51 4.72
N ASN A 35 -4.63 -3.40 5.25
CA ASN A 35 -4.75 -3.75 6.66
C ASN A 35 -4.89 -2.51 7.57
N ASN A 36 -3.85 -2.15 8.34
CA ASN A 36 -3.83 -1.01 9.26
C ASN A 36 -3.18 0.25 8.65
N ASN A 37 -2.70 0.20 7.41
CA ASN A 37 -1.90 1.26 6.77
C ASN A 37 -2.75 2.18 5.87
N TRP A 38 -4.01 2.42 6.24
CA TRP A 38 -4.92 3.28 5.46
C TRP A 38 -4.46 4.74 5.41
N ASP A 39 -3.74 5.18 6.45
CA ASP A 39 -3.15 6.51 6.58
C ASP A 39 -2.10 6.83 5.50
N ILE A 40 -1.43 5.81 4.97
CA ILE A 40 -0.42 5.94 3.90
C ILE A 40 -0.94 5.47 2.53
N THR A 41 -2.24 5.18 2.43
CA THR A 41 -2.87 4.72 1.18
C THR A 41 -3.37 5.90 0.36
N TYR A 42 -3.27 5.80 -0.96
CA TYR A 42 -3.84 6.77 -1.90
C TYR A 42 -4.94 6.10 -2.70
N ASP A 43 -6.19 6.51 -2.49
CA ASP A 43 -7.33 6.01 -3.26
C ASP A 43 -7.43 6.79 -4.58
N LEU A 44 -7.33 6.07 -5.70
CA LEU A 44 -7.31 6.71 -7.02
C LEU A 44 -8.66 7.28 -7.44
N PHE A 45 -9.79 6.84 -6.87
CA PHE A 45 -11.10 7.40 -7.17
C PHE A 45 -11.40 8.59 -6.27
N GLU A 46 -11.36 8.39 -4.95
CA GLU A 46 -11.69 9.43 -3.98
C GLU A 46 -10.73 10.61 -4.08
N ASN A 47 -9.42 10.37 -4.17
CA ASN A 47 -8.46 11.46 -4.21
C ASN A 47 -8.51 12.20 -5.55
N ASN A 48 -8.78 11.52 -6.66
CA ASN A 48 -8.96 12.21 -7.95
C ASN A 48 -10.24 13.07 -7.96
N ASN A 49 -11.33 12.62 -7.33
CA ASN A 49 -12.55 13.42 -7.20
C ASN A 49 -12.36 14.61 -6.24
N LYS A 50 -11.68 14.43 -5.11
CA LYS A 50 -11.33 15.54 -4.20
C LYS A 50 -10.49 16.62 -4.90
N ASN A 51 -9.59 16.22 -5.79
CA ASN A 51 -8.78 17.15 -6.60
C ASN A 51 -9.61 17.93 -7.65
N MET A 52 -10.79 17.43 -8.01
CA MET A 52 -11.71 18.09 -8.95
C MET A 52 -12.72 19.02 -8.25
N GLU A 53 -13.14 18.72 -7.02
CA GLU A 53 -14.03 19.59 -6.22
C GLU A 53 -13.34 20.86 -5.68
N GLY A 54 -12.00 20.85 -5.62
CA GLY A 54 -11.18 22.00 -5.22
C GLY A 54 -10.80 22.96 -6.36
N GLN A 55 -11.36 22.79 -7.56
CA GLN A 55 -11.20 23.67 -8.74
C GLN A 55 -12.50 24.41 -9.03
#